data_AF-A0A6M1E955-F1
#
_entry.id   AF-A0A6M1E955-F1
#
_cell.length_a   1.000
_cell.length_b   1.000
_cell.length_c   1.000
_cell.angle_alpha   90.00
_cell.angle_beta   90.00
_cell.angle_gamma   90.00
#
_symmetry.space_group_name_H-M   'P 1'
#
loop_
_entity.id
_entity.type
_entity.pdbx_description
1 polymer ?
#
loop_
_entity_poly.entity_id
_entity_poly.type
_entity_poly.pdbx_seq_one_letter_code
_entity_poly.pdbx_strand_id
1 'polypeptide(L)'
;MRNFSEYEKKLIQEIVKTDLQKSNVLDVISNITLIDRGIQLKEKEIALVYFKSDKNALNEFFETLSLIKYLERNDLIFIHTNYDFPNEGNYISKNLDQNTITKKASELISQPIPTNIFDIISDYRKSYLVVGTELKKLAENKFKTNEQIHHETEIAESRKQTKISRDSFYIALVALLFSLSAPFIFDTKFDENQLDSIKKEIKNNSSNEIQELEKIREELKAIRDSIAIKAQTPNSVYEKLRVQCKLKG
;
A
#
# COMPACT_ATOMS: atom_id res chain seq x y z
N MET A 1 11.96 16.08 8.54
CA MET A 1 13.30 15.79 7.99
C MET A 1 13.32 16.08 6.51
N ARG A 2 14.42 16.61 5.98
CA ARG A 2 14.60 16.78 4.53
C ARG A 2 14.85 15.43 3.83
N ASN A 3 14.76 15.43 2.50
CA ASN A 3 15.24 14.32 1.68
C ASN A 3 16.78 14.28 1.66
N PHE A 4 17.32 13.06 1.68
CA PHE A 4 18.75 12.79 1.65
C PHE A 4 19.16 12.26 0.27
N SER A 5 20.35 12.67 -0.20
CA SER A 5 20.97 12.10 -1.41
C SER A 5 21.33 10.63 -1.18
N GLU A 6 21.57 9.86 -2.25
CA GLU A 6 22.01 8.46 -2.09
C GLU A 6 23.37 8.35 -1.38
N TYR A 7 24.23 9.36 -1.52
CA TYR A 7 25.48 9.45 -0.78
C TYR A 7 25.22 9.71 0.72
N GLU A 8 24.38 10.68 1.04
CA GLU A 8 24.00 10.98 2.44
C GLU A 8 23.30 9.81 3.12
N LYS A 9 22.45 9.07 2.41
CA LYS A 9 21.81 7.86 2.94
C LYS A 9 22.84 6.79 3.31
N LYS A 10 23.86 6.58 2.47
CA LYS A 10 24.98 5.66 2.78
C LYS A 10 25.75 6.13 4.00
N LEU A 11 26.08 7.43 4.08
CA LEU A 11 26.73 8.03 5.24
C LEU A 11 25.91 7.81 6.52
N ILE A 12 24.61 8.08 6.50
CA ILE A 12 23.73 7.87 7.65
C ILE A 12 23.68 6.40 8.07
N GLN A 13 23.62 5.47 7.12
CA GLN A 13 23.64 4.04 7.45
C GLN A 13 24.92 3.62 8.16
N GLU A 14 26.07 4.12 7.72
CA GLU A 14 27.36 3.83 8.36
C GLU A 14 27.50 4.52 9.73
N ILE A 15 27.03 5.78 9.85
CA ILE A 15 26.91 6.48 11.14
C ILE A 15 26.09 5.64 12.13
N VAL A 16 24.93 5.13 11.71
CA VAL A 16 24.02 4.35 12.57
C VAL A 16 24.62 3.01 13.02
N LYS A 17 25.47 2.38 12.18
CA LYS A 17 26.15 1.11 12.51
C LYS A 17 27.37 1.29 13.42
N THR A 18 27.85 2.51 13.57
CA THR A 18 29.08 2.81 14.32
C THR A 18 28.88 2.50 15.81
N ASP A 19 29.85 1.81 16.42
CA ASP A 19 29.84 1.52 17.86
C ASP A 19 30.11 2.80 18.66
N LEU A 20 29.05 3.29 19.32
CA LEU A 20 29.05 4.56 20.06
C LEU A 20 30.05 4.59 21.23
N GLN A 21 30.50 3.43 21.72
CA GLN A 21 31.46 3.36 22.82
C GLN A 21 32.93 3.44 22.37
N LYS A 22 33.19 3.29 21.07
CA LYS A 22 34.55 3.08 20.55
C LYS A 22 34.94 4.00 19.42
N SER A 23 33.98 4.68 18.79
CA SER A 23 34.27 5.41 17.56
C SER A 23 34.09 6.91 17.74
N ASN A 24 35.11 7.60 17.26
CA ASN A 24 35.19 9.04 17.22
C ASN A 24 34.47 9.57 15.95
N VAL A 25 33.96 10.81 15.97
CA VAL A 25 33.36 11.45 14.78
C VAL A 25 34.31 11.38 13.58
N LEU A 26 35.61 11.59 13.84
CA LEU A 26 36.62 11.55 12.78
C LEU A 26 36.89 10.14 12.26
N ASP A 27 36.73 9.10 13.06
CA ASP A 27 36.83 7.70 12.60
C ASP A 27 35.72 7.40 11.61
N VAL A 28 34.51 7.91 11.87
CA VAL A 28 33.37 7.77 10.96
C VAL A 28 33.65 8.47 9.64
N ILE A 29 34.13 9.72 9.68
CA ILE A 29 34.54 10.46 8.47
C ILE A 29 35.65 9.70 7.73
N SER A 30 36.64 9.16 8.46
CA SER A 30 37.75 8.42 7.87
C SER A 30 37.30 7.15 7.16
N ASN A 31 36.44 6.36 7.82
CA ASN A 31 35.96 5.07 7.33
C ASN A 31 35.01 5.17 6.14
N ILE A 32 34.42 6.34 5.87
CA ILE A 32 33.44 6.50 4.79
C ILE A 32 33.96 7.44 3.72
N THR A 33 34.39 8.64 4.13
CA THR A 33 34.71 9.73 3.23
C THR A 33 36.19 9.79 2.89
N LEU A 34 37.07 9.26 3.74
CA LEU A 34 38.54 9.27 3.53
C LEU A 34 39.13 7.92 3.11
N ILE A 35 38.33 7.04 2.49
CA ILE A 35 38.86 5.85 1.82
C ILE A 35 39.67 6.31 0.61
N ASP A 36 40.94 5.89 0.53
CA ASP A 36 41.89 6.31 -0.52
C ASP A 36 42.07 7.83 -0.66
N ARG A 37 41.69 8.57 0.39
CA ARG A 37 41.88 10.01 0.56
C ARG A 37 42.50 10.24 1.94
N GLY A 38 42.85 11.49 2.24
CA GLY A 38 43.33 11.86 3.56
C GLY A 38 43.21 13.34 3.84
N ILE A 39 43.28 13.69 5.12
CA ILE A 39 43.34 15.08 5.57
C ILE A 39 44.71 15.29 6.19
N GLN A 40 45.45 16.27 5.68
CA GLN A 40 46.67 16.76 6.29
C GLN A 40 46.37 18.01 7.10
N LEU A 41 46.63 17.96 8.39
CA LEU A 41 46.57 19.08 9.32
C LEU A 41 47.89 19.86 9.23
N LYS A 42 47.81 21.16 8.94
CA LYS A 42 48.97 22.07 8.90
C LYS A 42 48.65 23.30 9.72
N GLU A 43 49.16 23.38 10.94
CA GLU A 43 48.95 24.49 11.88
C GLU A 43 47.46 24.83 12.10
N LYS A 44 46.88 25.72 11.29
CA LYS A 44 45.48 26.18 11.32
C LYS A 44 44.74 25.96 10.00
N GLU A 45 45.32 25.16 9.13
CA GLU A 45 44.79 24.81 7.82
C GLU A 45 44.67 23.31 7.69
N ILE A 46 43.78 22.88 6.80
CA ILE A 46 43.73 21.50 6.35
C ILE A 46 43.96 21.44 4.85
N ALA A 47 44.60 20.37 4.40
CA ALA A 47 44.65 19.99 3.00
C ALA A 47 43.99 18.63 2.81
N LEU A 48 43.02 18.56 1.89
CA LEU A 48 42.45 17.30 1.45
C LEU A 48 43.37 16.69 0.39
N VAL A 49 43.84 15.48 0.65
CA VAL A 49 44.69 14.69 -0.23
C VAL A 49 43.86 13.61 -0.89
N TYR A 50 43.87 13.55 -2.22
CA TYR A 50 43.07 12.58 -2.99
C TYR A 50 43.67 12.34 -4.38
N PHE A 51 43.27 11.26 -5.04
CA PHE A 51 43.72 10.95 -6.40
C PHE A 51 43.13 11.89 -7.44
N LYS A 52 43.91 12.29 -8.44
CA LYS A 52 43.47 13.10 -9.59
C LYS A 52 42.28 12.49 -10.36
N SER A 53 42.16 11.16 -10.32
CA SER A 53 41.05 10.42 -10.92
C SER A 53 39.73 10.60 -10.14
N ASP A 54 39.80 10.94 -8.86
CA ASP A 54 38.64 11.13 -8.00
C ASP A 54 38.10 12.55 -8.13
N LYS A 55 37.10 12.69 -9.01
CA LYS A 55 36.45 13.98 -9.30
C LYS A 55 35.45 14.41 -8.23
N ASN A 56 35.04 13.51 -7.33
CA ASN A 56 33.98 13.77 -6.34
C ASN A 56 34.55 14.07 -4.95
N ALA A 57 35.83 13.81 -4.71
CA ALA A 57 36.48 13.94 -3.40
C ALA A 57 36.14 15.23 -2.64
N LEU A 58 36.22 16.38 -3.30
CA LEU A 58 35.90 17.66 -2.67
C LEU A 58 34.41 17.76 -2.31
N ASN A 59 33.52 17.48 -3.25
CA ASN A 59 32.08 17.59 -3.03
C ASN A 59 31.62 16.65 -1.91
N GLU A 60 32.03 15.38 -1.96
CA GLU A 60 31.69 14.38 -0.95
C GLU A 60 32.26 14.74 0.44
N PHE A 61 33.45 15.34 0.49
CA PHE A 61 34.04 15.82 1.73
C PHE A 61 33.19 16.94 2.37
N PHE A 62 32.81 17.96 1.60
CA PHE A 62 31.95 19.03 2.11
C PHE A 62 30.53 18.56 2.39
N GLU A 63 29.97 17.66 1.58
CA GLU A 63 28.64 17.06 1.79
C GLU A 63 28.62 16.27 3.10
N THR A 64 29.69 15.51 3.40
CA THR A 64 29.85 14.81 4.68
C THR A 64 29.84 15.79 5.86
N LEU A 65 30.65 16.84 5.81
CA LEU A 65 30.72 17.82 6.91
C LEU A 65 29.39 18.55 7.10
N SER A 66 28.75 18.94 6.00
CA SER A 66 27.44 19.58 6.00
C SER A 66 26.37 18.64 6.59
N LEU A 67 26.40 17.36 6.23
CA LEU A 67 25.48 16.37 6.74
C LEU A 67 25.64 16.17 8.24
N ILE A 68 26.86 15.96 8.73
CA ILE A 68 27.12 15.80 10.18
C ILE A 68 26.61 17.00 10.95
N LYS A 69 26.92 18.22 10.48
CA LYS A 69 26.44 19.45 11.10
C LYS A 69 24.92 19.59 11.06
N TYR A 70 24.28 19.16 9.96
CA TYR A 70 22.83 19.12 9.87
C TYR A 70 22.23 18.13 10.87
N LEU A 71 22.79 16.92 10.98
CA LEU A 71 22.31 15.90 11.90
C LEU A 71 22.44 16.36 13.35
N GLU A 72 23.57 16.98 13.70
CA GLU A 72 23.82 17.54 15.03
C GLU A 72 22.82 18.65 15.36
N ARG A 73 22.62 19.62 14.45
CA ARG A 73 21.68 20.74 14.64
C ARG A 73 20.22 20.33 14.79
N ASN A 74 19.86 19.13 14.34
CA ASN A 74 18.50 18.60 14.43
C ASN A 74 18.39 17.54 15.54
N ASP A 75 19.36 17.45 16.46
CA ASP A 75 19.37 16.51 17.59
C ASP A 75 19.29 15.03 17.16
N LEU A 76 19.74 14.72 15.94
CA LEU A 76 19.75 13.38 15.37
C LEU A 76 21.02 12.61 15.70
N ILE A 77 22.10 13.36 15.92
CA ILE A 77 23.34 12.89 16.53
C ILE A 77 23.73 13.87 17.62
N PHE A 78 24.49 13.40 18.60
CA PHE A 78 25.07 14.22 19.65
C PHE A 78 26.58 14.04 19.63
N ILE A 79 27.30 15.15 19.59
CA ILE A 79 28.76 15.19 19.58
C ILE A 79 29.20 15.72 20.94
N HIS A 80 30.02 14.96 21.66
CA HIS A 80 30.53 15.39 22.96
C HIS A 80 32.03 15.12 23.08
N THR A 81 32.73 16.03 23.74
CA THR A 81 34.18 15.96 23.87
C THR A 81 34.62 14.72 24.66
N ASN A 82 35.64 14.07 24.15
CA ASN A 82 36.43 13.02 24.74
C ASN A 82 37.79 13.60 25.15
N TYR A 83 38.00 13.77 26.45
CA TYR A 83 39.24 14.32 26.98
C TYR A 83 40.42 13.33 26.95
N ASP A 84 40.15 12.03 26.78
CA ASP A 84 41.15 10.96 26.88
C ASP A 84 41.71 10.50 25.53
N PHE A 85 41.31 11.12 24.41
CA PHE A 85 41.73 10.65 23.08
C PHE A 85 43.15 11.11 22.74
N PRO A 86 44.09 10.18 22.43
CA PRO A 86 45.45 10.54 22.08
C PRO A 86 45.45 11.34 20.77
N ASN A 87 45.98 12.55 20.86
CA ASN A 87 46.00 13.53 19.79
C ASN A 87 47.20 13.26 18.85
N GLU A 88 47.33 12.05 18.31
CA GLU A 88 48.56 11.66 17.60
C GLU A 88 48.39 11.62 16.08
N GLY A 89 49.20 12.44 15.38
CA GLY A 89 49.27 12.53 13.92
C GLY A 89 48.74 13.84 13.32
N ASN A 90 49.47 14.36 12.33
CA ASN A 90 49.06 15.51 11.50
C ASN A 90 48.37 15.04 10.20
N TYR A 91 48.05 13.75 10.10
CA TYR A 91 47.50 13.17 8.90
C TYR A 91 46.50 12.07 9.25
N ILE A 92 45.33 12.11 8.61
CA ILE A 92 44.17 11.25 8.89
C ILE A 92 43.74 10.59 7.58
N SER A 93 43.71 9.26 7.55
CA SER A 93 43.28 8.47 6.39
C SER A 93 42.89 7.05 6.81
N LYS A 94 42.05 6.38 6.01
CA LYS A 94 41.73 4.95 6.20
C LYS A 94 42.73 4.02 5.50
N ASN A 95 43.21 4.35 4.30
CA ASN A 95 44.01 3.45 3.45
C ASN A 95 45.10 4.18 2.62
N LEU A 96 45.32 5.47 2.84
CA LEU A 96 46.32 6.26 2.10
C LEU A 96 47.49 6.58 3.02
N ASP A 97 48.42 5.63 3.20
CA ASP A 97 49.59 5.80 4.05
C ASP A 97 50.71 6.65 3.42
N GLN A 98 51.70 7.08 4.22
CA GLN A 98 52.80 7.92 3.75
C GLN A 98 53.62 7.27 2.62
N ASN A 99 53.74 5.95 2.62
CA ASN A 99 54.44 5.21 1.57
C ASN A 99 53.69 5.30 0.23
N THR A 100 52.36 5.16 0.26
CA THR A 100 51.50 5.30 -0.92
C THR A 100 51.54 6.73 -1.45
N ILE A 101 51.48 7.72 -0.56
CA ILE A 101 51.60 9.14 -0.93
C ILE A 101 52.93 9.39 -1.66
N THR A 102 54.03 8.86 -1.12
CA THR A 102 55.36 9.06 -1.70
C THR A 102 55.48 8.37 -3.06
N LYS A 103 54.98 7.13 -3.20
CA LYS A 103 55.04 6.37 -4.46
C LYS A 103 54.17 6.95 -5.56
N LYS A 104 53.02 7.53 -5.20
CA LYS A 104 52.01 8.04 -6.15
C LYS A 104 51.86 9.56 -6.12
N ALA A 105 52.91 10.28 -5.71
CA ALA A 105 52.85 11.73 -5.53
C ALA A 105 52.39 12.48 -6.80
N SER A 106 52.78 12.01 -7.99
CA SER A 106 52.37 12.59 -9.27
C SER A 106 50.89 12.41 -9.60
N GLU A 107 50.21 11.44 -8.98
CA GLU A 107 48.80 11.10 -9.18
C GLU A 107 47.88 11.75 -8.13
N LEU A 108 48.44 12.37 -7.10
CA LEU A 108 47.70 12.97 -6.00
C LEU A 108 47.52 14.48 -6.19
N ILE A 109 46.44 14.99 -5.63
CA ILE A 109 46.17 16.40 -5.41
C ILE A 109 46.23 16.64 -3.90
N SER A 110 46.85 17.74 -3.49
CA SER A 110 46.77 18.27 -2.13
C SER A 110 46.05 19.62 -2.21
N GLN A 111 44.74 19.61 -1.98
CA GLN A 111 43.89 20.78 -2.09
C GLN A 111 43.78 21.46 -0.72
N PRO A 112 44.28 22.69 -0.54
CA PRO A 112 44.04 23.45 0.69
C PRO A 112 42.54 23.79 0.81
N ILE A 113 42.02 23.67 2.03
CA ILE A 113 40.63 23.99 2.37
C ILE A 113 40.64 25.10 3.44
N PRO A 114 39.77 26.13 3.29
CA PRO A 114 39.75 27.29 4.18
C PRO A 114 39.51 26.95 5.67
N THR A 115 39.97 27.87 6.50
CA THR A 115 40.37 27.71 7.90
C THR A 115 39.25 27.35 8.89
N ASN A 116 37.98 27.67 8.62
CA ASN A 116 36.90 27.33 9.56
C ASN A 116 36.65 25.82 9.69
N ILE A 117 37.12 25.01 8.74
CA ILE A 117 37.01 23.55 8.80
C ILE A 117 38.12 22.96 9.66
N PHE A 118 39.25 23.65 9.82
CA PHE A 118 40.32 23.20 10.71
C PHE A 118 39.81 23.04 12.15
N ASP A 119 39.09 24.04 12.65
CA ASP A 119 38.52 23.99 14.01
C ASP A 119 37.50 22.85 14.13
N ILE A 120 36.61 22.69 13.13
CA ILE A 120 35.62 21.61 13.09
C ILE A 120 36.30 20.23 13.14
N ILE A 121 37.32 19.99 12.30
CA ILE A 121 38.04 18.71 12.26
C ILE A 121 38.82 18.49 13.55
N SER A 122 39.39 19.54 14.13
CA SER A 122 40.12 19.48 15.40
C SER A 122 39.22 19.12 16.58
N ASP A 123 38.01 19.69 16.62
CA ASP A 123 36.99 19.36 17.61
C ASP A 123 36.48 17.94 17.41
N TYR A 124 36.18 17.56 16.16
CA TYR A 124 35.74 16.21 15.83
C TYR A 124 36.75 15.17 16.24
N ARG A 125 38.06 15.41 16.05
CA ARG A 125 39.12 14.50 16.48
C ARG A 125 39.06 14.15 17.97
N LYS A 126 38.49 15.01 18.80
CA LYS A 126 38.37 14.81 20.24
C LYS A 126 36.94 14.55 20.65
N SER A 127 36.08 14.05 19.77
CA SER A 127 34.66 13.95 20.08
C SER A 127 34.09 12.55 19.82
N TYR A 128 33.31 12.06 20.77
CA TYR A 128 32.46 10.90 20.57
C TYR A 128 31.23 11.29 19.77
N LEU A 129 30.71 10.31 19.02
CA LEU A 129 29.48 10.42 18.28
C LEU A 129 28.42 9.51 18.90
N VAL A 130 27.32 10.09 19.35
CA VAL A 130 26.14 9.36 19.85
C VAL A 130 25.01 9.51 18.85
N VAL A 131 24.45 8.38 18.40
CA VAL A 131 23.36 8.36 17.42
C VAL A 131 22.01 8.36 18.12
N GLY A 132 21.17 9.36 17.81
CA GLY A 132 19.81 9.49 18.30
C GLY A 132 18.87 8.39 17.79
N THR A 133 17.80 8.12 18.54
CA THR A 133 16.84 7.04 18.21
C THR A 133 16.06 7.31 16.92
N GLU A 134 15.78 8.57 16.61
CA GLU A 134 15.07 8.95 15.38
C GLU A 134 15.89 8.64 14.13
N LEU A 135 17.20 8.91 14.15
CA LEU A 135 18.08 8.61 13.03
C LEU A 135 18.21 7.10 12.80
N LYS A 136 18.23 6.31 13.88
CA LYS A 136 18.20 4.84 13.80
C LYS A 136 16.92 4.34 13.12
N LYS A 137 15.76 4.82 13.57
CA LYS A 137 14.46 4.48 12.98
C LYS A 137 14.38 4.88 11.50
N LEU A 138 14.90 6.05 11.14
CA LEU A 138 14.96 6.49 9.75
C LEU A 138 15.78 5.52 8.88
N ALA A 139 16.94 5.11 9.37
CA ALA A 139 17.81 4.17 8.66
C ALA A 139 17.18 2.76 8.56
N GLU A 140 16.55 2.26 9.63
CA GLU A 140 15.80 1.00 9.66
C GLU A 140 14.65 1.00 8.63
N ASN A 141 13.95 2.12 8.52
CA ASN A 141 12.86 2.33 7.56
C ASN A 141 13.35 2.64 6.14
N LYS A 142 14.65 2.49 5.85
CA LYS A 142 15.26 2.76 4.54
C LYS A 142 14.96 4.16 4.01
N PHE A 143 14.91 5.16 4.90
CA PHE A 143 14.63 6.56 4.58
C PHE A 143 13.24 6.82 3.97
N LYS A 144 12.28 5.92 4.17
CA LYS A 144 10.90 6.10 3.71
C LYS A 144 10.10 6.92 4.71
N THR A 145 9.19 7.75 4.21
CA THR A 145 8.21 8.42 5.09
C THR A 145 7.15 7.45 5.56
N ASN A 146 6.46 7.76 6.67
CA ASN A 146 5.36 6.93 7.16
C ASN A 146 4.24 6.78 6.10
N GLU A 147 3.98 7.83 5.32
CA GLU A 147 3.03 7.77 4.20
C GLU A 147 3.47 6.81 3.10
N GLN A 148 4.76 6.82 2.73
CA GLN A 148 5.30 5.87 1.75
C GLN A 148 5.22 4.43 2.26
N ILE A 149 5.51 4.21 3.54
CA ILE A 149 5.38 2.90 4.17
C ILE A 149 3.91 2.45 4.14
N HIS A 150 2.98 3.31 4.56
CA HIS A 150 1.54 3.04 4.53
C HIS A 150 1.04 2.70 3.13
N HIS A 151 1.39 3.52 2.15
CA HIS A 151 1.01 3.31 0.76
C HIS A 151 1.58 2.01 0.18
N GLU A 152 2.83 1.67 0.50
CA GLU A 152 3.41 0.38 0.09
C GLU A 152 2.71 -0.82 0.75
N THR A 153 2.36 -0.70 2.03
CA THR A 153 1.57 -1.74 2.72
C THR A 153 0.16 -1.87 2.13
N GLU A 154 -0.53 -0.78 1.83
CA GLU A 154 -1.84 -0.79 1.17
C GLU A 154 -1.77 -1.43 -0.22
N ILE A 155 -0.75 -1.09 -1.02
CA ILE A 155 -0.52 -1.73 -2.32
C ILE A 155 -0.25 -3.23 -2.14
N ALA A 156 0.56 -3.61 -1.15
CA ALA A 156 0.87 -5.01 -0.89
C ALA A 156 -0.37 -5.81 -0.47
N GLU A 157 -1.23 -5.22 0.37
CA GLU A 157 -2.51 -5.80 0.78
C GLU A 157 -3.50 -5.89 -0.38
N SER A 158 -3.62 -4.83 -1.18
CA SER A 158 -4.43 -4.82 -2.40
C SER A 158 -4.00 -5.92 -3.38
N ARG A 159 -2.69 -6.12 -3.57
CA ARG A 159 -2.15 -7.24 -4.39
C ARG A 159 -2.51 -8.61 -3.81
N LYS A 160 -2.43 -8.79 -2.49
CA LYS A 160 -2.85 -10.04 -1.83
C LYS A 160 -4.34 -10.29 -2.04
N GLN A 161 -5.19 -9.28 -1.84
CA GLN A 161 -6.63 -9.37 -2.09
C GLN A 161 -6.93 -9.70 -3.56
N THR A 162 -6.19 -9.08 -4.49
CA THR A 162 -6.33 -9.35 -5.93
C THR A 162 -5.99 -10.79 -6.26
N LYS A 163 -4.92 -11.34 -5.65
CA LYS A 163 -4.55 -12.75 -5.82
C LYS A 163 -5.63 -13.69 -5.29
N ILE A 164 -6.12 -13.44 -4.07
CA ILE A 164 -7.20 -14.24 -3.46
C ILE A 164 -8.46 -14.18 -4.34
N SER A 165 -8.85 -12.99 -4.80
CA SER A 165 -10.01 -12.81 -5.68
C SER A 165 -9.86 -13.58 -6.99
N ARG A 166 -8.65 -13.61 -7.57
CA ARG A 166 -8.37 -14.38 -8.80
C ARG A 166 -8.49 -15.87 -8.55
N ASP A 167 -7.93 -16.35 -7.44
CA ASP A 167 -7.99 -17.77 -7.08
C ASP A 167 -9.44 -18.20 -6.79
N SER A 168 -10.22 -17.36 -6.09
CA SER A 168 -11.67 -17.57 -5.89
C SER A 168 -12.45 -17.58 -7.19
N PHE A 169 -12.12 -16.70 -8.14
CA PHE A 169 -12.74 -16.69 -9.47
C PHE A 169 -12.49 -18.00 -10.21
N TYR A 170 -11.26 -18.52 -10.20
CA TYR A 170 -10.95 -19.81 -10.84
C TYR A 170 -11.68 -20.97 -10.18
N ILE A 171 -11.76 -21.00 -8.84
CA ILE A 171 -12.54 -22.02 -8.12
C ILE A 171 -14.02 -21.96 -8.51
N ALA A 172 -14.60 -20.76 -8.55
CA ALA A 172 -15.99 -20.58 -8.96
C ALA A 172 -16.22 -20.99 -10.42
N LEU A 173 -15.29 -20.67 -11.33
CA LEU A 173 -15.35 -21.09 -12.73
C LEU A 173 -15.33 -22.61 -12.86
N VAL A 174 -14.44 -23.29 -12.13
CA VAL A 174 -14.35 -24.75 -12.10
C VAL A 174 -15.65 -25.35 -11.55
N ALA A 175 -16.16 -24.82 -10.43
CA ALA A 175 -17.43 -25.28 -9.85
C ALA A 175 -18.61 -25.10 -10.83
N LEU A 176 -18.65 -23.98 -11.57
CA LEU A 176 -19.66 -23.74 -12.60
C LEU A 176 -19.58 -24.79 -13.73
N LEU A 177 -18.37 -25.08 -14.22
CA LEU A 177 -18.15 -26.09 -15.27
C LEU A 177 -18.54 -27.51 -14.78
N PHE A 178 -18.23 -27.84 -13.53
CA PHE A 178 -18.70 -29.09 -12.91
C PHE A 178 -20.21 -29.12 -12.76
N SER A 179 -20.85 -28.01 -12.36
CA SER A 179 -22.31 -27.94 -12.24
C SER A 179 -23.01 -28.12 -13.58
N LEU A 180 -22.46 -27.58 -14.67
CA LEU A 180 -23.01 -27.72 -16.02
C LEU A 180 -22.77 -29.10 -16.63
N SER A 181 -21.67 -29.77 -16.25
CA SER A 181 -21.34 -31.12 -16.73
C SER A 181 -21.93 -32.24 -15.87
N ALA A 182 -22.39 -31.95 -14.66
CA ALA A 182 -23.02 -32.91 -13.75
C ALA A 182 -24.15 -33.73 -14.40
N PRO A 183 -25.08 -33.16 -15.19
CA PRO A 183 -26.15 -33.94 -15.84
C PRO A 183 -25.65 -34.87 -16.96
N PHE A 184 -24.44 -34.66 -17.49
CA PHE A 184 -23.84 -35.48 -18.55
C PHE A 184 -22.93 -36.58 -17.99
N ILE A 185 -22.31 -36.35 -16.84
CA ILE A 185 -21.39 -37.29 -16.18
C ILE A 185 -22.14 -38.23 -15.24
N PHE A 186 -23.12 -37.70 -14.52
CA PHE A 186 -24.03 -38.50 -13.71
C PHE A 186 -25.27 -38.76 -14.56
N ASP A 187 -25.55 -40.03 -14.85
CA ASP A 187 -26.79 -40.50 -15.47
C ASP A 187 -27.94 -40.24 -14.49
N THR A 188 -28.33 -38.97 -14.35
CA THR A 188 -29.47 -38.54 -13.56
C THR A 188 -30.70 -38.97 -14.34
N LYS A 189 -31.04 -40.25 -14.24
CA LYS A 189 -32.34 -40.75 -14.61
C LYS A 189 -33.34 -39.98 -13.77
N PHE A 190 -34.06 -39.07 -14.42
CA PHE A 190 -35.25 -38.49 -13.82
C PHE A 190 -36.13 -39.65 -13.37
N ASP A 191 -36.42 -39.72 -12.08
CA ASP A 191 -37.29 -40.75 -11.52
C ASP A 191 -38.67 -40.59 -12.17
N GLU A 192 -39.04 -41.54 -13.03
CA GLU A 192 -40.31 -41.52 -13.77
C GLU A 192 -41.50 -41.36 -12.81
N ASN A 193 -41.36 -41.81 -11.56
CA ASN A 193 -42.37 -41.66 -10.52
C ASN A 193 -42.57 -40.19 -10.09
N GLN A 194 -41.51 -39.36 -10.06
CA GLN A 194 -41.64 -37.92 -9.78
C GLN A 194 -42.30 -37.20 -10.95
N LEU A 195 -41.95 -37.60 -12.17
CA LEU A 195 -42.49 -37.01 -13.40
C LEU A 195 -43.97 -37.37 -13.59
N ASP A 196 -44.38 -38.58 -13.23
CA ASP A 196 -45.79 -39.00 -13.20
C ASP A 196 -46.57 -38.37 -12.05
N SER A 197 -45.94 -38.14 -10.89
CA SER A 197 -46.55 -37.39 -9.79
C SER A 197 -46.88 -35.96 -10.20
N ILE A 198 -45.94 -35.28 -10.86
CA ILE A 198 -46.14 -33.92 -11.40
C ILE A 198 -47.22 -33.92 -12.48
N LYS A 199 -47.21 -34.87 -13.42
CA LYS A 199 -48.27 -34.99 -14.44
C LYS A 199 -49.65 -35.21 -13.82
N LYS A 200 -49.74 -36.03 -12.76
CA LYS A 200 -50.99 -36.35 -12.08
C LYS A 200 -51.52 -35.14 -11.29
N GLU A 201 -50.63 -34.38 -10.66
CA GLU A 201 -50.98 -33.16 -9.93
C GLU A 201 -51.45 -32.04 -10.88
N ILE A 202 -50.76 -31.85 -12.02
CA ILE A 202 -51.20 -30.92 -13.08
C ILE A 202 -52.58 -31.31 -13.63
N LYS A 203 -52.82 -32.59 -13.88
CA LYS A 203 -54.11 -33.08 -14.40
C LYS A 203 -55.25 -32.90 -13.39
N ASN A 204 -54.99 -33.13 -12.10
CA ASN A 204 -55.98 -32.94 -11.05
C ASN A 204 -56.33 -31.46 -10.83
N ASN A 205 -55.35 -30.55 -10.82
CA ASN A 205 -55.62 -29.13 -10.68
C ASN A 205 -56.40 -28.57 -11.87
N SER A 206 -56.04 -28.95 -13.10
CA SER A 206 -56.79 -28.58 -14.31
C SER A 206 -58.24 -29.09 -14.27
N SER A 207 -58.46 -30.31 -13.75
CA SER A 207 -59.82 -30.87 -13.65
C SER A 207 -60.67 -30.14 -12.61
N ASN A 208 -60.07 -29.71 -11.49
CA ASN A 208 -60.75 -28.94 -10.46
C ASN A 208 -61.10 -27.52 -10.93
N GLU A 209 -60.18 -26.84 -11.64
CA GLU A 209 -60.47 -25.52 -12.23
C GLU A 209 -61.58 -25.58 -13.28
N ILE A 210 -61.63 -26.65 -14.10
CA ILE A 210 -62.71 -26.85 -15.08
C ILE A 210 -64.06 -27.07 -14.38
N GLN A 211 -64.10 -27.82 -13.27
CA GLN A 211 -65.32 -28.03 -12.49
C GLN A 211 -65.82 -26.74 -11.81
N GLU A 212 -64.92 -25.91 -11.28
CA GLU A 212 -65.30 -24.61 -10.72
C GLU A 212 -65.86 -23.67 -11.80
N LEU A 213 -65.25 -23.65 -12.99
CA LEU A 213 -65.74 -22.87 -14.13
C LEU A 213 -67.10 -23.35 -14.65
N GLU A 214 -67.36 -24.66 -14.66
CA GLU A 214 -68.69 -25.21 -14.98
C GLU A 214 -69.76 -24.82 -13.96
N LYS A 215 -69.40 -24.80 -12.67
CA LYS A 215 -70.31 -24.35 -11.60
C LYS A 215 -70.64 -22.87 -11.75
N ILE A 216 -69.64 -22.01 -12.00
CA ILE A 216 -69.85 -20.59 -12.27
C ILE A 216 -70.71 -20.39 -13.53
N ARG A 217 -70.51 -21.20 -14.57
CA ARG A 217 -71.32 -21.15 -15.80
C ARG A 217 -72.80 -21.46 -15.55
N GLU A 218 -73.10 -22.48 -14.75
CA GLU A 218 -74.48 -22.82 -14.39
C GLU A 218 -75.12 -21.75 -13.50
N GLU A 219 -74.37 -21.16 -12.56
CA GLU A 219 -74.83 -20.02 -11.76
C GLU A 219 -75.14 -18.80 -12.64
N LEU A 220 -74.28 -18.46 -13.61
CA LEU A 220 -74.51 -17.37 -14.56
C LEU A 220 -75.73 -17.64 -15.46
N LYS A 221 -75.96 -18.90 -15.84
CA LYS A 221 -77.13 -19.31 -16.63
C LYS A 221 -78.42 -19.15 -15.82
N ALA A 222 -78.43 -19.54 -14.55
CA ALA A 222 -79.55 -19.33 -13.65
C ALA A 222 -79.86 -17.83 -13.44
N ILE A 223 -78.81 -17.00 -13.28
CA ILE A 223 -78.96 -15.54 -13.21
C ILE A 223 -79.57 -14.99 -14.50
N ARG A 224 -79.04 -15.37 -15.67
CA ARG A 224 -79.54 -14.96 -16.99
C ARG A 224 -81.02 -15.31 -17.15
N ASP A 225 -81.41 -16.53 -16.81
CA ASP A 225 -82.77 -17.00 -16.95
C ASP A 225 -83.71 -16.26 -15.97
N SER A 226 -83.24 -15.92 -14.75
CA SER A 226 -83.98 -15.06 -13.82
C SER A 226 -84.19 -13.62 -14.35
N ILE A 227 -83.19 -13.07 -15.05
CA ILE A 227 -83.27 -11.74 -15.69
C ILE A 227 -84.25 -11.78 -16.85
N ALA A 228 -84.23 -12.84 -17.66
CA ALA A 228 -85.18 -13.03 -18.76
C ALA A 228 -86.64 -13.12 -18.25
N ILE A 229 -86.86 -13.82 -17.14
CA ILE A 229 -88.18 -13.88 -16.48
C ILE A 229 -88.59 -12.51 -15.94
N LYS A 230 -87.67 -11.75 -15.33
CA LYS A 230 -87.93 -10.36 -14.89
C LYS A 230 -88.19 -9.38 -16.03
N ALA A 231 -87.60 -9.61 -17.21
CA ALA A 231 -87.83 -8.80 -18.40
C ALA A 231 -89.18 -9.11 -19.07
N GLN A 232 -89.70 -10.34 -18.91
CA GLN A 232 -91.00 -10.77 -19.43
C GLN A 232 -92.16 -10.52 -18.46
N THR A 233 -91.89 -10.23 -17.18
CA THR A 233 -92.91 -9.83 -16.21
C THR A 233 -93.16 -8.32 -16.31
N PRO A 234 -94.37 -7.87 -16.67
CA PRO A 234 -94.65 -6.44 -16.73
C PRO A 234 -94.46 -5.80 -15.35
N ASN A 235 -93.63 -4.77 -15.34
CA ASN A 235 -93.35 -3.97 -14.16
C ASN A 235 -94.67 -3.37 -13.63
N SER A 236 -95.12 -3.80 -12.44
CA SER A 236 -96.43 -3.44 -11.83
C SER A 236 -96.63 -1.94 -11.60
N VAL A 237 -95.59 -1.14 -11.80
CA VAL A 237 -95.62 0.33 -11.82
C VAL A 237 -96.28 0.86 -13.11
N TYR A 238 -96.09 0.21 -14.26
CA TYR A 238 -96.69 0.63 -15.53
C TYR A 238 -98.19 0.33 -15.62
N GLU A 239 -98.68 -0.74 -14.98
CA GLU A 239 -100.13 -1.00 -14.88
C GLU A 239 -100.84 0.02 -13.96
N LYS A 240 -100.22 0.43 -12.85
CA LYS A 240 -100.78 1.48 -11.98
C LYS A 240 -100.89 2.83 -12.66
N LEU A 241 -99.93 3.21 -13.52
CA LEU A 241 -99.99 4.46 -14.30
C LEU A 241 -101.03 4.41 -15.42
N ARG A 242 -101.28 3.24 -16.03
CA ARG A 242 -102.28 3.11 -17.11
C ARG A 242 -103.73 3.19 -16.61
N VAL A 243 -103.99 2.77 -15.37
CA VAL A 243 -105.33 2.86 -14.75
C VAL A 243 -105.67 4.29 -14.32
N GLN A 244 -104.70 5.12 -13.92
CA GLN A 244 -104.97 6.53 -13.57
C GLN A 244 -105.24 7.44 -14.78
N CYS A 245 -104.66 7.17 -15.96
CA CYS A 245 -104.87 8.01 -17.15
C CYS A 245 -106.16 7.69 -17.94
N LYS A 246 -106.89 6.60 -17.64
CA LYS A 246 -108.17 6.26 -18.30
C LYS A 246 -109.42 6.70 -17.54
N LEU A 247 -109.28 7.32 -16.37
CA LEU A 247 -110.40 7.82 -15.56
C LEU A 247 -110.58 9.36 -15.61
N LYS A 248 -109.89 10.05 -16.52
CA LYS A 248 -110.15 11.47 -16.85
C LYS A 248 -109.96 11.68 -18.36
N GLY A 249 -111.06 11.71 -19.09
CA GLY A 249 -111.12 11.96 -20.54
C GLY A 249 -112.38 11.38 -21.12
#